data_AF-A0A243UX62-F1
#
_entry.id   AF-A0A243UX62-F1
#
_cell.length_a   1.000
_cell.length_b   1.000
_cell.length_c   1.000
_cell.angle_alpha   90.00
_cell.angle_beta   90.00
_cell.angle_gamma   90.00
#
_symmetry.space_group_name_H-M   'P 1'
#
loop_
_entity.id
_entity.type
_entity.pdbx_description
1 polymer ?
#
loop_
_entity_poly.entity_id
_entity_poly.type
_entity_poly.pdbx_seq_one_letter_code
_entity_poly.pdbx_strand_id
1 'polypeptide(L)' 'MDSESLLIALKGAEQPLREKFLRNMSQRAADILRDDLANRGPVRLSQVENEQKAILLIVRRLAETGEMVIGSGEDTYV' A
#
# COMPACT_ATOMS: atom_id res chain seq x y z
N MET A 1 6.55 -3.78 -8.14
CA MET A 1 6.01 -2.53 -7.56
C MET A 1 7.19 -1.72 -7.09
N ASP A 2 7.24 -0.44 -7.42
CA ASP A 2 8.36 0.43 -7.05
C ASP A 2 8.24 0.88 -5.58
N SER A 3 9.37 1.10 -4.90
CA SER A 3 9.40 1.53 -3.49
C SER A 3 8.80 2.92 -3.32
N GLU A 4 9.01 3.80 -4.29
CA GLU A 4 8.45 5.15 -4.34
C GLU A 4 6.91 5.13 -4.48
N SER A 5 6.38 4.22 -5.29
CA SER A 5 4.93 4.00 -5.45
C SER A 5 4.29 3.56 -4.13
N LEU A 6 4.91 2.62 -3.41
CA LEU A 6 4.44 2.20 -2.08
C LEU A 6 4.47 3.35 -1.07
N LEU A 7 5.56 4.13 -1.07
CA LEU A 7 5.75 5.26 -0.17
C LEU A 7 4.62 6.29 -0.33
N ILE A 8 4.32 6.68 -1.57
CA ILE A 8 3.25 7.62 -1.88
C ILE A 8 1.89 7.06 -1.47
N ALA A 9 1.58 5.81 -1.81
CA ALA A 9 0.31 5.17 -1.48
C ALA A 9 0.06 5.10 0.04
N LEU A 10 1.09 4.80 0.84
CA LEU A 10 1.00 4.67 2.30
C LEU A 10 0.93 6.00 3.05
N LYS A 11 1.21 7.14 2.38
CA LYS A 11 1.10 8.46 3.01
C LYS A 11 -0.33 8.80 3.38
N GLY A 12 -1.31 8.38 2.57
CA GLY A 12 -2.75 8.52 2.86
C GLY A 12 -3.38 7.32 3.56
N ALA A 13 -2.60 6.29 3.92
CA ALA A 13 -3.10 5.12 4.63
C ALA A 13 -3.16 5.37 6.15
N GLU A 14 -4.20 4.84 6.79
CA GLU A 14 -4.28 4.82 8.25
C GLU A 14 -3.17 3.97 8.87
N GLN A 15 -2.80 4.28 10.12
CA GLN A 15 -1.73 3.59 10.83
C GLN A 15 -1.88 2.05 10.85
N PRO A 16 -3.07 1.48 11.11
CA PRO A 16 -3.23 0.02 11.11
C PRO A 16 -2.93 -0.62 9.74
N LEU A 17 -3.28 0.04 8.65
CA LEU A 17 -2.99 -0.44 7.30
C LEU A 17 -1.49 -0.35 7.00
N ARG A 18 -0.85 0.76 7.35
CA ARG A 18 0.60 0.93 7.21
C ARG A 18 1.37 -0.15 7.95
N GLU A 19 1.03 -0.44 9.19
CA GLU A 19 1.69 -1.50 9.98
C GLU A 19 1.47 -2.90 9.39
N LYS A 20 0.31 -3.16 8.74
CA LYS A 20 0.10 -4.42 8.02
C LYS A 20 1.10 -4.60 6.88
N PHE A 21 1.40 -3.54 6.11
CA PHE A 21 2.43 -3.60 5.08
C PHE A 21 3.82 -3.81 5.68
N LEU A 22 4.19 -2.99 6.67
CA LEU A 22 5.53 -3.01 7.26
C LEU A 22 5.88 -4.36 7.91
N ARG A 23 4.92 -5.02 8.56
CA ARG A 23 5.14 -6.35 9.17
C ARG A 23 5.38 -7.46 8.14
N ASN A 24 4.98 -7.27 6.89
CA ASN A 24 5.21 -8.23 5.80
C ASN A 24 6.48 -7.90 4.98
N MET A 25 7.29 -6.93 5.43
CA MET A 25 8.57 -6.58 4.83
C MET A 25 9.73 -7.12 5.66
N SER A 26 10.93 -7.16 5.08
CA SER A 26 12.14 -7.34 5.89
C SER A 26 12.33 -6.16 6.83
N GLN A 27 12.92 -6.39 8.01
CA GLN A 27 13.13 -5.36 9.03
C GLN A 27 13.82 -4.11 8.45
N ARG A 28 14.91 -4.31 7.69
CA ARG A 28 15.63 -3.24 7.01
C ARG A 28 14.75 -2.43 6.07
N ALA A 29 13.92 -3.07 5.27
CA ALA A 29 13.07 -2.37 4.30
C ALA A 29 11.92 -1.62 4.99
N ALA A 30 11.38 -2.18 6.07
CA ALA A 30 10.39 -1.51 6.90
C ALA A 30 10.96 -0.24 7.56
N ASP A 31 12.19 -0.30 8.07
CA ASP A 31 12.85 0.85 8.70
C ASP A 31 13.13 1.97 7.70
N ILE A 32 13.67 1.64 6.52
CA ILE A 32 13.86 2.60 5.42
C ILE A 32 12.52 3.28 5.05
N LEU A 33 11.46 2.50 4.90
CA LEU A 33 10.15 3.04 4.52
C LEU A 33 9.54 3.93 5.61
N ARG A 34 9.76 3.63 6.90
CA ARG A 34 9.33 4.50 8.01
C ARG A 34 10.06 5.84 7.98
N ASP A 35 11.37 5.81 7.78
CA ASP A 35 12.19 7.01 7.68
C ASP A 35 11.78 7.84 6.47
N ASP A 36 11.57 7.21 5.32
CA ASP A 36 11.10 7.88 4.11
C ASP A 36 9.72 8.51 4.32
N LEU A 37 8.78 7.82 4.97
CA LEU A 37 7.44 8.36 5.27
C LEU A 37 7.48 9.59 6.19
N ALA A 38 8.40 9.58 7.16
CA ALA A 38 8.61 10.68 8.12
C ALA A 38 9.25 11.90 7.45
N ASN A 39 10.22 11.67 6.56
CA ASN A 39 10.95 12.71 5.86
C ASN A 39 10.22 13.22 4.60
N ARG A 40 9.25 12.46 4.09
CA ARG A 40 8.49 12.87 2.91
C ARG A 40 7.61 14.07 3.21
N GLY A 41 7.82 15.12 2.43
CA GLY A 41 6.97 16.32 2.40
C GLY A 41 5.52 16.03 1.98
N PRO A 42 4.69 17.09 1.89
CA PRO A 42 3.30 16.95 1.49
C PRO A 42 3.19 16.38 0.06
N VAL A 43 2.23 15.48 -0.13
CA VAL A 43 1.93 14.84 -1.41
C VAL A 43 0.49 15.18 -1.79
N ARG A 44 0.22 15.37 -3.09
CA ARG A 44 -1.15 15.66 -3.55
C ARG A 44 -2.03 14.42 -3.35
N LEU A 45 -3.25 14.62 -2.85
CA LEU A 45 -4.21 13.51 -2.66
C LEU A 45 -4.41 12.70 -3.95
N SER A 46 -4.52 13.37 -5.10
CA SER A 46 -4.66 12.69 -6.40
C SER A 46 -3.49 11.78 -6.75
N GLN A 47 -2.27 12.09 -6.32
CA GLN A 47 -1.12 11.20 -6.51
C GLN A 47 -1.23 9.97 -5.62
N VAL A 48 -1.64 10.15 -4.36
CA VAL A 48 -1.88 9.04 -3.43
C VAL A 48 -2.94 8.08 -3.99
N GLU A 49 -4.07 8.61 -4.46
CA GLU A 49 -5.15 7.81 -5.06
C GLU A 49 -4.68 7.05 -6.32
N ASN A 50 -3.84 7.67 -7.15
CA ASN A 50 -3.30 7.02 -8.35
C ASN A 50 -2.39 5.84 -7.98
N GLU A 51 -1.51 6.00 -7.00
CA GLU A 51 -0.63 4.90 -6.56
C GLU A 51 -1.43 3.80 -5.86
N GLN A 52 -2.44 4.14 -5.07
CA GLN A 52 -3.36 3.16 -4.50
C GLN A 52 -4.10 2.36 -5.58
N LYS A 53 -4.57 3.01 -6.64
CA LYS A 53 -5.17 2.32 -7.80
C LYS A 53 -4.18 1.38 -8.48
N ALA A 54 -2.92 1.79 -8.64
CA ALA A 54 -1.88 0.93 -9.20
C ALA A 54 -1.67 -0.34 -8.35
N ILE A 55 -1.69 -0.21 -7.02
CA ILE A 55 -1.63 -1.36 -6.10
C ILE A 55 -2.86 -2.27 -6.26
N LEU A 56 -4.06 -1.71 -6.37
CA LEU A 56 -5.29 -2.48 -6.59
C LEU A 56 -5.26 -3.27 -7.91
N LEU A 57 -4.68 -2.71 -8.97
CA LEU A 57 -4.50 -3.43 -10.24
C LEU A 57 -3.57 -4.64 -10.08
N ILE A 58 -2.51 -4.53 -9.29
CA ILE A 58 -1.63 -5.65 -8.96
C ILE A 58 -2.40 -6.71 -8.18
N VAL A 59 -3.13 -6.31 -7.13
CA VAL A 59 -3.96 -7.22 -6.31
C VAL A 59 -4.98 -7.97 -7.17
N ARG A 60 -5.69 -7.26 -8.05
CA ARG A 60 -6.67 -7.85 -8.98
C ARG A 60 -6.01 -8.87 -9.90
N ARG A 61 -4.85 -8.55 -10.47
CA ARG A 61 -4.10 -9.47 -11.32
C ARG A 61 -3.69 -10.73 -10.55
N LEU A 62 -3.18 -10.58 -9.33
CA LEU A 62 -2.80 -11.73 -8.49
C LEU A 62 -4.00 -12.62 -8.13
N ALA A 63 -5.18 -12.02 -7.97
CA ALA A 63 -6.41 -12.78 -7.77
C ALA A 63 -6.84 -13.54 -9.03
N GLU A 64 -6.76 -12.90 -10.19
CA GLU A 64 -7.07 -13.53 -11.49
C GLU A 64 -6.11 -14.69 -11.83
N THR A 65 -4.84 -14.60 -11.41
CA THR A 65 -3.87 -15.69 -11.60
C THR A 65 -3.95 -16.77 -10.53
N GLY A 66 -4.79 -16.59 -9.50
CA GLY A 66 -4.91 -17.51 -8.37
C GLY A 66 -3.75 -17.48 -7.37
N GLU A 67 -2.82 -16.53 -7.51
CA GLU A 67 -1.72 -16.31 -6.55
C GLU A 67 -2.20 -15.69 -5.24
N MET A 68 -3.35 -15.02 -5.27
CA MET A 68 -4.01 -14.45 -4.11
C MET A 68 -5.49 -14.82 -4.09
N VAL A 69 -6.01 -15.14 -2.91
CA VAL A 69 -7.45 -15.23 -2.69
C VAL A 69 -7.91 -13.95 -2.01
N ILE A 70 -8.77 -13.20 -2.67
CA ILE A 70 -9.48 -12.09 -2.03
C ILE A 70 -10.64 -12.74 -1.28
N GLY A 71 -10.54 -12.78 0.06
CA GLY A 71 -11.61 -13.32 0.88
C GLY A 71 -12.90 -12.55 0.65
N SER A 72 -14.00 -13.24 0.40
CA SER A 72 -15.36 -12.68 0.37
C SER A 72 -15.82 -12.38 1.80
N GLY A 73 -15.17 -11.42 2.45
CA GLY A 73 -15.58 -10.90 3.75
C GLY A 73 -16.23 -9.54 3.53
N GLU A 74 -17.57 -9.54 3.46
CA GLU A 74 -18.49 -8.40 3.41
C GLU A 74 -18.03 -7.19 2.61
N ASP A 75 -18.62 -7.03 1.42
CA ASP A 75 -18.78 -5.77 0.70
C ASP A 75 -19.33 -4.68 1.64
N THR A 76 -18.46 -4.06 2.42
CA THR A 76 -18.77 -2.81 3.11
C THR A 76 -18.58 -1.71 2.08
N TYR A 77 -19.61 -1.53 1.25
CA TYR A 77 -19.84 -0.25 0.59
C TYR A 77 -20.00 0.80 1.70
N VAL A 78 -19.11 1.79 1.72
CA VAL A 78 -19.29 3.05 2.46
C VAL A 78 -19.80 4.09 1.49
#